data_AF-A0A954YAK3-F1
#
_entry.id   AF-A0A954YAK3-F1
#
_cell.length_a   1.000
_cell.length_b   1.000
_cell.length_c   1.000
_cell.angle_alpha   90.00
_cell.angle_beta   90.00
_cell.angle_gamma   90.00
#
_symmetry.space_group_name_H-M   'P 1'
#
loop_
_entity.id
_entity.type
_entity.pdbx_description
1 polymer ?
#
loop_
_entity_poly.entity_id
_entity_poly.type
_entity_poly.pdbx_seq_one_letter_code
_entity_poly.pdbx_strand_id
1 'polypeptide(L)'
;MAQDSDPSVPPALESWKDWATWGNREIESPSPYNNGNAHLCFWPSRLRIEADDTGGRWQLTVQVYQECWAPLPGEEEVWPLEVTVDGEPAVVVPRDGRPHVKLAAGLHELEGVFRWRPLPQKLAIPKQIGLISLQVNEQESPQPTWDENGDLWLRRTERTEQAKDQLTCRVYRVLQDGAPMWLHTEVELGVSGKSREETLGALLPEG
;
A
#
# COMPACT_ATOMS: atom_id res chain seq x y z
N MET A 1 32.79 14.14 -18.80
CA MET A 1 32.47 14.06 -17.36
C MET A 1 31.77 15.35 -16.97
N ALA A 2 30.45 15.39 -17.04
CA ALA A 2 29.66 16.44 -16.41
C ALA A 2 29.02 15.77 -15.18
N GLN A 3 29.42 16.23 -13.98
CA GLN A 3 28.66 15.95 -12.77
C GLN A 3 27.34 16.69 -12.95
N ASP A 4 26.26 15.96 -13.16
CA ASP A 4 24.91 16.48 -12.95
C ASP A 4 24.78 16.63 -11.43
N SER A 5 25.31 17.73 -10.92
CA SER A 5 24.95 18.22 -9.60
C SER A 5 23.49 18.57 -9.70
N ASP A 6 22.64 17.65 -9.22
CA ASP A 6 21.23 17.92 -8.91
C ASP A 6 21.17 19.35 -8.35
N PRO A 7 20.48 20.31 -9.00
CA PRO A 7 20.62 21.72 -8.67
C PRO A 7 20.15 21.93 -7.24
N SER A 8 21.11 21.96 -6.31
CA SER A 8 20.81 22.19 -4.91
C SER A 8 20.27 23.61 -4.81
N VAL A 9 19.15 23.75 -4.10
CA VAL A 9 18.57 25.07 -3.86
C VAL A 9 19.66 25.92 -3.21
N PRO A 10 20.08 27.05 -3.82
CA PRO A 10 21.10 27.90 -3.22
C PRO A 10 20.67 28.30 -1.80
N PRO A 11 21.56 28.37 -0.81
CA PRO A 11 21.18 28.66 0.58
C PRO A 11 20.34 29.94 0.74
N ALA A 12 20.56 30.94 -0.12
CA ALA A 12 19.79 32.19 -0.13
C ALA A 12 18.31 32.00 -0.54
N LEU A 13 17.97 30.90 -1.20
CA LEU A 13 16.63 30.56 -1.70
C LEU A 13 15.95 29.43 -0.91
N GLU A 14 16.63 28.80 0.06
CA GLU A 14 16.03 27.73 0.87
C GLU A 14 14.72 28.17 1.55
N SER A 15 14.70 29.37 2.11
CA SER A 15 13.51 29.94 2.76
C SER A 15 12.35 30.24 1.81
N TRP A 16 12.61 30.27 0.50
CA TRP A 16 11.60 30.52 -0.53
C TRP A 16 11.05 29.24 -1.16
N LYS A 17 11.63 28.07 -0.84
CA LYS A 17 11.22 26.77 -1.41
C LYS A 17 9.72 26.55 -1.25
N ASP A 18 9.21 26.66 -0.02
CA ASP A 18 7.80 26.43 0.29
C ASP A 18 6.86 27.42 -0.41
N TRP A 19 7.29 28.68 -0.58
CA TRP A 19 6.52 29.67 -1.32
C TRP A 19 6.50 29.37 -2.82
N ALA A 20 7.66 29.03 -3.39
CA ALA A 20 7.81 28.73 -4.81
C ALA A 20 7.06 27.45 -5.22
N THR A 21 6.94 26.48 -4.30
CA THR A 21 6.19 25.23 -4.52
C THR A 21 4.79 25.25 -3.90
N TRP A 22 4.32 26.38 -3.38
CA TRP A 22 3.06 26.48 -2.63
C TRP A 22 1.83 25.93 -3.39
N GLY A 23 1.78 26.11 -4.71
CA GLY A 23 0.73 25.59 -5.59
C GLY A 23 0.93 24.15 -6.07
N ASN A 24 2.10 23.57 -5.83
CA ASN A 24 2.52 22.25 -6.29
C ASN A 24 2.93 21.38 -5.10
N ARG A 25 2.04 21.27 -4.11
CA ARG A 25 2.24 20.45 -2.89
C ARG A 25 2.43 18.96 -3.18
N GLU A 26 2.06 18.53 -4.38
CA GLU A 26 2.11 17.15 -4.86
C GLU A 26 3.43 16.78 -5.55
N ILE A 27 4.42 17.69 -5.63
CA ILE A 27 5.73 17.42 -6.29
C ILE A 27 6.44 16.20 -5.70
N GLU A 28 6.29 15.96 -4.39
CA GLU A 28 6.91 14.82 -3.71
C GLU A 28 5.99 13.57 -3.69
N SER A 29 4.75 13.68 -4.18
CA SER A 29 3.79 12.58 -4.28
C SER A 29 4.00 11.79 -5.57
N PRO A 30 4.19 10.46 -5.49
CA PRO A 30 4.33 9.63 -6.67
C PRO A 30 3.02 9.58 -7.46
N SER A 31 3.14 9.44 -8.78
CA SER A 31 2.00 9.18 -9.66
C SER A 31 1.72 7.69 -9.78
N PRO A 32 0.44 7.27 -9.89
CA PRO A 32 0.11 5.88 -10.17
C PRO A 32 0.58 5.50 -11.59
N TYR A 33 0.87 4.21 -11.79
CA TYR A 33 1.44 3.70 -13.04
C TYR A 33 0.62 4.01 -14.31
N ASN A 34 -0.70 4.16 -14.17
CA ASN A 34 -1.65 4.33 -15.27
C ASN A 34 -2.04 5.80 -15.53
N ASN A 35 -1.58 6.75 -14.69
CA ASN A 35 -1.90 8.16 -14.85
C ASN A 35 -0.82 9.05 -14.22
N GLY A 36 0.12 9.52 -15.05
CA GLY A 36 1.20 10.42 -14.63
C GLY A 36 0.77 11.82 -14.19
N ASN A 37 -0.50 12.19 -14.38
CA ASN A 37 -1.04 13.48 -13.93
C ASN A 37 -1.79 13.37 -12.60
N ALA A 38 -1.95 12.16 -12.06
CA ALA A 38 -2.51 11.95 -10.73
C ALA A 38 -1.36 11.85 -9.71
N HIS A 39 -1.63 12.27 -8.48
CA HIS A 39 -0.68 12.19 -7.37
C HIS A 39 -1.29 11.43 -6.21
N LEU A 40 -0.55 10.44 -5.71
CA LEU A 40 -0.97 9.64 -4.57
C LEU A 40 -0.68 10.41 -3.29
N CYS A 41 -1.70 10.59 -2.45
CA CYS A 41 -1.46 11.18 -1.14
C CYS A 41 -0.67 10.25 -0.21
N PHE A 42 -0.93 8.94 -0.31
CA PHE A 42 -0.30 7.93 0.52
C PHE A 42 -0.11 6.64 -0.26
N TRP A 43 0.79 5.79 0.23
CA TRP A 43 1.08 4.46 -0.27
C TRP A 43 1.06 3.44 0.89
N PRO A 44 0.09 2.52 0.93
CA PRO A 44 0.07 1.46 1.93
C PRO A 44 1.09 0.37 1.59
N SER A 45 1.81 -0.16 2.57
CA SER A 45 2.81 -1.21 2.33
C SER A 45 2.24 -2.62 2.56
N ARG A 46 2.04 -3.03 3.82
CA ARG A 46 1.54 -4.35 4.21
C ARG A 46 0.50 -4.19 5.31
N LEU A 47 -0.61 -4.92 5.16
CA LEU A 47 -1.63 -5.09 6.19
C LEU A 47 -1.46 -6.47 6.82
N ARG A 48 -1.23 -6.53 8.13
CA ARG A 48 -1.31 -7.76 8.91
C ARG A 48 -2.62 -7.79 9.68
N ILE A 49 -3.33 -8.92 9.62
CA ILE A 49 -4.54 -9.16 10.40
C ILE A 49 -4.42 -10.50 11.11
N GLU A 50 -4.68 -10.49 12.41
CA GLU A 50 -4.86 -11.67 13.25
C GLU A 50 -6.30 -11.67 13.76
N ALA A 51 -7.08 -12.71 13.48
CA ALA A 51 -8.50 -12.77 13.79
C ALA A 51 -8.87 -14.07 14.51
N ASP A 52 -9.87 -13.99 15.40
CA ASP A 52 -10.48 -15.12 16.08
C ASP A 52 -12.00 -14.94 16.22
N ASP A 53 -12.68 -15.86 16.90
CA ASP A 53 -14.13 -15.82 17.11
C ASP A 53 -14.65 -14.62 17.94
N THR A 54 -13.75 -13.88 18.60
CA THR A 54 -14.05 -12.80 19.54
C THR A 54 -13.54 -11.41 19.12
N GLY A 55 -12.64 -11.35 18.15
CA GLY A 55 -12.11 -10.10 17.64
C GLY A 55 -10.93 -10.31 16.70
N GLY A 56 -10.20 -9.22 16.45
CA GLY A 56 -8.97 -9.29 15.69
C GLY A 56 -8.04 -8.12 16.02
N ARG A 57 -6.77 -8.24 15.66
CA ARG A 57 -5.78 -7.17 15.69
C ARG A 57 -5.29 -6.93 14.28
N TRP A 58 -4.95 -5.68 13.99
CA TRP A 58 -4.38 -5.32 12.71
C TRP A 58 -3.25 -4.32 12.86
N GLN A 59 -2.35 -4.37 11.89
CA GLN A 59 -1.20 -3.48 11.77
C GLN A 59 -1.03 -3.11 10.31
N LEU A 60 -0.89 -1.83 10.02
CA LEU A 60 -0.76 -1.27 8.69
C LEU A 60 0.35 -0.23 8.69
N THR A 61 1.38 -0.45 7.89
CA THR A 61 2.39 0.58 7.61
C THR A 61 2.00 1.37 6.37
N VAL A 62 2.08 2.69 6.45
CA VAL A 62 1.72 3.61 5.36
C VAL A 62 2.75 4.71 5.19
N GLN A 63 3.19 4.94 3.95
CA GLN A 63 3.95 6.13 3.59
C GLN A 63 2.98 7.22 3.16
N VAL A 64 3.03 8.39 3.80
CA VAL A 64 2.22 9.55 3.47
C VAL A 64 3.12 10.63 2.91
N TYR A 65 2.72 11.23 1.78
CA TYR A 65 3.51 12.23 1.06
C TYR A 65 3.05 13.65 1.36
N GLN A 66 1.78 13.82 1.68
CA GLN A 66 1.20 15.09 2.13
C GLN A 66 0.09 14.81 3.15
N GLU A 67 -0.25 15.80 3.98
CA GLU A 67 -1.31 15.61 4.97
C GLU A 67 -2.63 15.18 4.30
N CYS A 68 -3.17 14.03 4.71
CA CYS A 68 -4.47 13.57 4.22
C CYS A 68 -5.14 12.56 5.14
N TRP A 69 -6.34 12.15 4.70
CA TRP A 69 -7.11 11.09 5.33
C TRP A 69 -6.68 9.73 4.76
N ALA A 70 -6.09 8.90 5.60
CA ALA A 70 -5.79 7.51 5.27
C ALA A 70 -6.94 6.60 5.72
N PRO A 71 -7.45 5.72 4.85
CA PRO A 71 -8.48 4.74 5.20
C PRO A 71 -7.89 3.63 6.06
N LEU A 72 -8.69 3.14 7.00
CA LEU A 72 -8.36 2.01 7.86
C LEU A 72 -9.16 0.76 7.44
N PRO A 73 -8.71 -0.44 7.83
CA PRO A 73 -9.54 -1.64 7.79
C PRO A 73 -10.80 -1.48 8.67
N GLY A 74 -11.91 -2.04 8.21
CA GLY A 74 -13.22 -1.97 8.85
C GLY A 74 -14.28 -1.21 8.06
N GLU A 75 -15.50 -1.28 8.57
CA GLU A 75 -16.70 -0.62 8.05
C GLU A 75 -17.67 -0.33 9.21
N GLU A 76 -18.86 0.20 8.93
CA GLU A 76 -19.83 0.59 9.96
C GLU A 76 -20.19 -0.55 10.93
N GLU A 77 -20.34 -1.77 10.42
CA GLU A 77 -20.66 -2.95 11.24
C GLU A 77 -19.45 -3.50 12.01
N VAL A 78 -18.25 -3.33 11.45
CA VAL A 78 -16.98 -3.80 12.02
C VAL A 78 -16.02 -2.62 12.11
N TRP A 79 -16.28 -1.76 13.10
CA TRP A 79 -15.51 -0.54 13.31
C TRP A 79 -14.19 -0.83 14.05
N PRO A 80 -13.04 -0.29 13.62
CA PRO A 80 -11.78 -0.44 14.34
C PRO A 80 -11.80 0.35 15.66
N LEU A 81 -11.26 -0.27 16.70
CA LEU A 81 -11.17 0.25 18.05
C LEU A 81 -9.71 0.32 18.49
N GLU A 82 -9.44 1.08 19.55
CA GLU A 82 -8.11 1.22 20.14
C GLU A 82 -7.05 1.60 19.09
N VAL A 83 -7.44 2.44 18.14
CA VAL A 83 -6.59 2.81 17.01
C VAL A 83 -5.46 3.73 17.47
N THR A 84 -4.25 3.39 17.08
CA THR A 84 -3.06 4.20 17.32
C THR A 84 -2.37 4.58 16.01
N VAL A 85 -1.69 5.72 16.03
CA VAL A 85 -0.75 6.18 15.01
C VAL A 85 0.59 6.34 15.71
N ASP A 86 1.58 5.56 15.33
CA ASP A 86 2.93 5.55 15.92
C ASP A 86 2.91 5.35 17.45
N GLY A 87 1.98 4.50 17.93
CA GLY A 87 1.79 4.19 19.34
C GLY A 87 0.91 5.18 20.11
N GLU A 88 0.54 6.32 19.52
CA GLU A 88 -0.32 7.32 20.16
C GLU A 88 -1.79 7.16 19.74
N PRO A 89 -2.77 7.29 20.67
CA PRO A 89 -4.19 7.16 20.33
C PRO A 89 -4.64 8.14 19.25
N ALA A 90 -5.36 7.62 18.24
CA ALA A 90 -5.80 8.41 17.09
C ALA A 90 -7.32 8.53 17.02
N VAL A 91 -7.80 9.69 16.55
CA VAL A 91 -9.23 9.92 16.29
C VAL A 91 -9.59 9.32 14.94
N VAL A 92 -10.49 8.34 14.98
CA VAL A 92 -11.06 7.72 13.78
C VAL A 92 -12.36 8.41 13.40
N VAL A 93 -12.50 8.81 12.14
CA VAL A 93 -13.71 9.45 11.61
C VAL A 93 -14.30 8.65 10.46
N PRO A 94 -15.64 8.63 10.31
CA PRO A 94 -16.28 8.05 9.13
C PRO A 94 -16.13 8.97 7.93
N ARG A 95 -15.71 8.41 6.80
CA ARG A 95 -15.78 9.03 5.48
C ARG A 95 -16.26 7.98 4.50
N ASP A 96 -17.37 8.26 3.80
CA ASP A 96 -17.98 7.34 2.84
C ASP A 96 -18.24 5.93 3.43
N GLY A 97 -18.71 5.87 4.68
CA GLY A 97 -19.00 4.63 5.40
C GLY A 97 -17.77 3.85 5.88
N ARG A 98 -16.55 4.40 5.73
CA ARG A 98 -15.29 3.75 6.10
C ARG A 98 -14.51 4.53 7.15
N PRO A 99 -13.80 3.84 8.06
CA PRO A 99 -12.96 4.47 9.07
C PRO A 99 -11.73 5.12 8.44
N HIS A 100 -11.40 6.34 8.86
CA HIS A 100 -10.23 7.07 8.41
C HIS A 100 -9.53 7.77 9.58
N VAL A 101 -8.22 7.93 9.45
CA VAL A 101 -7.38 8.77 10.33
C VAL A 101 -6.70 9.86 9.51
N LYS A 102 -6.48 11.01 10.14
CA LYS A 102 -5.72 12.09 9.51
C LYS A 102 -4.24 11.90 9.81
N LEU A 103 -3.41 11.84 8.78
CA LEU A 103 -1.97 11.65 8.91
C LEU A 103 -1.23 12.83 8.30
N ALA A 104 -0.11 13.20 8.93
CA ALA A 104 0.84 14.13 8.36
C ALA A 104 1.71 13.43 7.29
N ALA A 105 2.56 14.17 6.59
CA ALA A 105 3.56 13.56 5.72
C ALA A 105 4.59 12.80 6.57
N GLY A 106 4.94 11.58 6.16
CA GLY A 106 5.83 10.70 6.91
C GLY A 106 5.50 9.22 6.74
N LEU A 107 6.39 8.37 7.25
CA LEU A 107 6.11 6.95 7.42
C LEU A 107 5.38 6.76 8.75
N HIS A 108 4.23 6.10 8.72
CA HIS A 108 3.40 5.86 9.89
C HIS A 108 3.12 4.37 10.08
N GLU A 109 3.08 3.96 11.34
CA GLU A 109 2.61 2.65 11.78
C GLU A 109 1.24 2.80 12.44
N LEU A 110 0.25 2.15 11.84
CA LEU A 110 -1.14 2.19 12.28
C LEU A 110 -1.50 0.84 12.88
N GLU A 111 -2.10 0.86 14.05
CA GLU A 111 -2.56 -0.36 14.71
C GLU A 111 -3.98 -0.18 15.21
N GLY A 112 -4.65 -1.30 15.46
CA GLY A 112 -5.93 -1.29 16.13
C GLY A 112 -6.47 -2.69 16.33
N VAL A 113 -7.65 -2.74 16.94
CA VAL A 113 -8.36 -3.97 17.23
C VAL A 113 -9.77 -3.93 16.67
N PHE A 114 -10.34 -5.10 16.47
CA PHE A 114 -11.74 -5.28 16.20
C PHE A 114 -12.38 -6.09 17.31
N ARG A 115 -13.67 -5.83 17.55
CA ARG A 115 -14.49 -6.61 18.48
C ARG A 115 -15.73 -7.10 17.76
N TRP A 116 -15.89 -8.40 17.69
CA TRP A 116 -17.06 -9.07 17.10
C TRP A 116 -17.34 -10.36 17.87
N ARG A 117 -18.59 -10.81 17.89
CA ARG A 117 -18.97 -12.15 18.35
C ARG A 117 -20.23 -12.54 17.58
N PRO A 118 -20.17 -13.45 16.59
CA PRO A 118 -19.05 -14.33 16.17
C PRO A 118 -18.09 -13.70 15.14
N LEU A 119 -17.02 -14.43 14.76
CA LEU A 119 -16.14 -14.08 13.62
C LEU A 119 -16.98 -13.81 12.35
N PRO A 120 -16.88 -12.63 11.71
CA PRO A 120 -17.61 -12.35 10.49
C PRO A 120 -17.08 -13.17 9.30
N GLN A 121 -17.88 -13.30 8.25
CA GLN A 121 -17.45 -14.00 7.05
C GLN A 121 -16.36 -13.23 6.29
N LYS A 122 -16.50 -11.90 6.28
CA LYS A 122 -15.65 -10.96 5.56
C LYS A 122 -15.28 -9.78 6.47
N LEU A 123 -14.22 -9.07 6.10
CA LEU A 123 -13.79 -7.82 6.71
C LEU A 123 -13.44 -6.82 5.60
N ALA A 124 -14.05 -5.63 5.62
CA ALA A 124 -13.68 -4.58 4.70
C ALA A 124 -12.24 -4.10 4.94
N ILE A 125 -11.47 -3.96 3.87
CA ILE A 125 -10.13 -3.38 3.86
C ILE A 125 -10.06 -2.25 2.82
N PRO A 126 -9.15 -1.28 2.98
CA PRO A 126 -8.90 -0.27 1.96
C PRO A 126 -8.47 -0.89 0.63
N LYS A 127 -9.09 -0.44 -0.48
CA LYS A 127 -8.81 -0.95 -1.83
C LYS A 127 -7.38 -0.70 -2.31
N GLN A 128 -6.70 0.26 -1.70
CA GLN A 128 -5.32 0.63 -2.00
C GLN A 128 -4.31 -0.41 -1.49
N ILE A 129 -4.72 -1.34 -0.61
CA ILE A 129 -3.84 -2.34 -0.01
C ILE A 129 -3.67 -3.52 -0.98
N GLY A 130 -2.43 -3.75 -1.39
CA GLY A 130 -2.07 -4.88 -2.28
C GLY A 130 -1.46 -6.09 -1.57
N LEU A 131 -0.99 -5.92 -0.33
CA LEU A 131 -0.23 -6.94 0.39
C LEU A 131 -0.82 -7.21 1.77
N ILE A 132 -1.25 -8.45 1.97
CA ILE A 132 -1.98 -8.87 3.18
C ILE A 132 -1.32 -10.12 3.75
N SER A 133 -1.12 -10.12 5.06
CA SER A 133 -0.84 -11.32 5.86
C SER A 133 -2.02 -11.55 6.78
N LEU A 134 -2.64 -12.73 6.70
CA LEU A 134 -3.85 -13.06 7.46
C LEU A 134 -3.62 -14.32 8.29
N GLN A 135 -3.96 -14.25 9.58
CA GLN A 135 -4.03 -15.39 10.49
C GLN A 135 -5.44 -15.47 11.08
N VAL A 136 -6.06 -16.65 11.06
CA VAL A 136 -7.39 -16.87 11.63
C VAL A 136 -7.34 -18.06 12.59
N ASN A 137 -7.77 -17.88 13.84
CA ASN A 137 -7.72 -18.89 14.90
C ASN A 137 -6.32 -19.51 15.03
N GLU A 138 -5.29 -18.65 15.13
CA GLU A 138 -3.86 -19.00 15.19
C GLU A 138 -3.30 -19.74 13.95
N GLN A 139 -4.13 -20.01 12.94
CA GLN A 139 -3.72 -20.65 11.70
C GLN A 139 -3.46 -19.61 10.61
N GLU A 140 -2.24 -19.63 10.08
CA GLU A 140 -1.86 -18.75 8.97
C GLU A 140 -2.68 -19.10 7.72
N SER A 141 -3.22 -18.06 7.08
CA SER A 141 -3.86 -18.15 5.78
C SER A 141 -2.81 -17.78 4.71
N PRO A 142 -2.17 -18.76 4.06
CA PRO A 142 -1.07 -18.48 3.13
C PRO A 142 -1.52 -17.74 1.86
N GLN A 143 -2.82 -17.70 1.60
CA GLN A 143 -3.42 -17.04 0.44
C GLN A 143 -4.68 -16.31 0.91
N PRO A 144 -4.55 -15.12 1.52
CA PRO A 144 -5.69 -14.26 1.78
C PRO A 144 -6.37 -13.92 0.44
N THR A 145 -7.70 -13.90 0.45
CA THR A 145 -8.50 -13.60 -0.73
C THR A 145 -9.38 -12.40 -0.44
N TRP A 146 -9.39 -11.43 -1.35
CA TRP A 146 -10.24 -10.26 -1.32
C TRP A 146 -10.66 -9.88 -2.74
N ASP A 147 -11.76 -9.14 -2.85
CA ASP A 147 -12.31 -8.72 -4.14
C ASP A 147 -12.00 -7.26 -4.44
N GLU A 148 -12.48 -6.78 -5.58
CA GLU A 148 -12.32 -5.39 -6.04
C GLU A 148 -13.01 -4.36 -5.11
N ASN A 149 -13.87 -4.81 -4.19
CA ASN A 149 -14.48 -3.97 -3.16
C ASN A 149 -13.64 -3.86 -1.89
N GLY A 150 -12.59 -4.68 -1.78
CA GLY A 150 -11.77 -4.79 -0.59
C GLY A 150 -12.45 -5.65 0.48
N ASP A 151 -13.28 -6.62 0.10
CA ASP A 151 -13.85 -7.56 1.06
C ASP A 151 -12.86 -8.69 1.31
N LEU A 152 -12.16 -8.72 2.45
CA LEU A 152 -11.26 -9.81 2.83
C LEU A 152 -12.04 -10.98 3.44
N TRP A 153 -11.95 -12.18 2.86
CA TRP A 153 -12.60 -13.36 3.43
C TRP A 153 -11.83 -13.88 4.66
N LEU A 154 -12.50 -13.92 5.81
CA LEU A 154 -11.97 -14.50 7.05
C LEU A 154 -12.38 -15.97 7.22
N ARG A 155 -13.55 -16.35 6.69
CA ARG A 155 -14.01 -17.75 6.68
C ARG A 155 -13.81 -18.36 5.28
N ARG A 156 -13.08 -19.47 5.21
CA ARG A 156 -12.94 -20.23 3.96
C ARG A 156 -14.32 -20.68 3.46
N THR A 157 -14.63 -20.31 2.23
CA THR A 157 -15.63 -21.05 1.44
C THR A 157 -14.86 -22.13 0.71
N GLU A 158 -15.11 -23.41 1.01
CA GLU A 158 -14.41 -24.49 0.32
C GLU A 158 -14.69 -24.49 -1.18
N ARG A 159 -13.65 -24.88 -1.93
CA ARG A 159 -13.57 -25.15 -3.38
C ARG A 159 -13.46 -23.95 -4.31
N THR A 160 -12.21 -23.72 -4.71
CA THR A 160 -11.92 -23.53 -6.14
C THR A 160 -10.78 -24.49 -6.51
N GLU A 161 -10.99 -25.22 -7.60
CA GLU A 161 -10.08 -26.24 -8.14
C GLU A 161 -8.63 -25.75 -8.22
N GLN A 162 -7.69 -26.70 -8.14
CA GLN A 162 -6.26 -26.46 -8.29
C GLN A 162 -5.95 -25.98 -9.71
N ALA A 163 -6.13 -24.69 -9.97
CA ALA A 163 -5.50 -24.03 -11.10
C ALA A 163 -3.99 -24.16 -10.92
N LYS A 164 -3.30 -24.66 -11.96
CA LYS A 164 -1.83 -24.71 -11.95
C LYS A 164 -1.30 -23.28 -11.98
N ASP A 165 -0.37 -23.00 -11.08
CA ASP A 165 0.30 -21.73 -11.00
C ASP A 165 1.27 -21.58 -12.18
N GLN A 166 1.20 -20.44 -12.87
CA GLN A 166 2.14 -20.06 -13.92
C GLN A 166 2.56 -18.62 -13.68
N LEU A 167 3.86 -18.37 -13.83
CA LEU A 167 4.45 -17.05 -13.85
C LEU A 167 5.44 -17.01 -15.01
N THR A 168 5.25 -16.05 -15.91
CA THR A 168 6.20 -15.72 -16.97
C THR A 168 6.66 -14.30 -16.76
N CYS A 169 7.97 -14.08 -16.72
CA CYS A 169 8.56 -12.74 -16.68
C CYS A 169 9.39 -12.53 -17.94
N ARG A 170 9.06 -11.52 -18.74
CA ARG A 170 9.86 -11.09 -19.88
C ARG A 170 10.43 -9.72 -19.59
N VAL A 171 11.74 -9.56 -19.78
CA VAL A 171 12.42 -8.29 -19.55
C VAL A 171 13.00 -7.79 -20.87
N TYR A 172 12.53 -6.63 -21.31
CA TYR A 172 13.02 -5.94 -22.49
C TYR A 172 13.86 -4.75 -22.04
N ARG A 173 14.99 -4.53 -22.70
CA ARG A 173 15.89 -3.42 -22.39
C ARG A 173 16.32 -2.71 -23.65
N VAL A 174 16.22 -1.39 -23.64
CA VAL A 174 16.77 -0.52 -24.68
C VAL A 174 17.73 0.45 -24.02
N LEU A 175 18.99 0.38 -24.44
CA LEU A 175 19.99 1.38 -24.10
C LEU A 175 19.94 2.48 -25.15
N GLN A 176 19.59 3.69 -24.74
CA GLN A 176 19.57 4.87 -25.58
C GLN A 176 20.82 5.70 -25.29
N ASP A 177 21.60 5.91 -26.34
CA ASP A 177 22.78 6.76 -26.29
C ASP A 177 22.36 8.24 -26.07
N GLY A 178 23.14 8.96 -25.27
CA GLY A 178 22.84 10.31 -24.82
C GLY A 178 23.84 10.81 -23.78
N ALA A 179 23.76 12.10 -23.46
CA ALA A 179 24.45 12.71 -22.33
C ALA A 179 23.39 13.33 -21.40
N PRO A 180 22.84 12.57 -20.43
CA PRO A 180 23.21 11.20 -20.01
C PRO A 180 22.66 10.08 -20.90
N MET A 181 23.23 8.87 -20.79
CA MET A 181 22.70 7.64 -21.39
C MET A 181 21.47 7.18 -20.61
N TRP A 182 20.47 6.63 -21.29
CA TRP A 182 19.23 6.14 -20.67
C TRP A 182 19.07 4.64 -20.89
N LEU A 183 18.84 3.89 -19.81
CA LEU A 183 18.44 2.48 -19.88
C LEU A 183 16.94 2.38 -19.61
N HIS A 184 16.15 2.12 -20.64
CA HIS A 184 14.73 1.81 -20.49
C HIS A 184 14.56 0.30 -20.26
N THR A 185 13.97 -0.08 -19.13
CA THR A 185 13.65 -1.47 -18.81
C THR A 185 12.14 -1.64 -18.73
N GLU A 186 11.59 -2.51 -19.57
CA GLU A 186 10.18 -2.90 -19.57
C GLU A 186 10.06 -4.35 -19.08
N VAL A 187 9.20 -4.58 -18.09
CA VAL A 187 8.97 -5.90 -17.48
C VAL A 187 7.53 -6.31 -17.74
N GLU A 188 7.34 -7.36 -18.51
CA GLU A 188 6.03 -7.96 -18.80
C GLU A 188 5.84 -9.21 -17.94
N LEU A 189 4.79 -9.22 -17.11
CA LEU A 189 4.43 -10.35 -16.26
C LEU A 189 3.15 -11.03 -16.75
N GLY A 190 3.27 -12.30 -17.15
CA GLY A 190 2.13 -13.18 -17.39
C GLY A 190 1.88 -14.04 -16.15
N VAL A 191 0.82 -13.74 -15.40
CA VAL A 191 0.49 -14.43 -14.15
C VAL A 191 -0.83 -15.17 -14.27
N SER A 192 -0.84 -16.45 -13.90
CA SER A 192 -2.07 -17.22 -13.71
C SER A 192 -1.96 -18.15 -12.50
N GLY A 193 -3.11 -18.66 -12.06
CA GLY A 193 -3.22 -19.47 -10.86
C GLY A 193 -3.66 -18.65 -9.65
N LYS A 194 -3.25 -19.07 -8.47
CA LYS A 194 -3.75 -18.51 -7.21
C LYS A 194 -2.97 -17.25 -6.80
N SER A 195 -3.60 -16.39 -5.99
CA SER A 195 -2.95 -15.24 -5.34
C SER A 195 -1.80 -15.72 -4.46
N ARG A 196 -0.62 -15.12 -4.63
CA ARG A 196 0.62 -15.49 -3.94
C ARG A 196 1.66 -14.37 -4.07
N GLU A 197 2.59 -14.32 -3.12
CA GLU A 197 3.76 -13.44 -3.18
C GLU A 197 4.87 -14.15 -3.96
N GLU A 198 5.55 -13.45 -4.87
CA GLU A 198 6.61 -14.00 -5.73
C GLU A 198 7.82 -13.08 -5.75
N THR A 199 9.02 -13.64 -5.58
CA THR A 199 10.28 -12.90 -5.66
C THR A 199 10.85 -13.01 -7.07
N LEU A 200 10.84 -11.90 -7.82
CA LEU A 200 11.24 -11.85 -9.23
C LEU A 200 12.77 -11.72 -9.46
N GLY A 201 13.59 -11.75 -8.41
CA GLY A 201 15.04 -11.53 -8.49
C GLY A 201 15.41 -10.08 -8.83
N ALA A 202 16.64 -9.84 -9.29
CA ALA A 202 17.13 -8.50 -9.63
C ALA A 202 16.69 -8.08 -11.03
N LEU A 203 15.88 -7.01 -11.11
CA LEU A 203 15.37 -6.46 -12.37
C LEU A 203 16.34 -5.46 -13.03
N LEU A 204 17.17 -4.78 -12.23
CA LEU A 204 18.20 -3.85 -12.71
C LEU A 204 19.53 -4.60 -12.93
N PRO A 205 20.34 -4.20 -13.93
CA PRO A 205 21.69 -4.75 -14.11
C PRO A 205 22.60 -4.38 -12.92
N GLU A 206 23.64 -5.18 -12.70
CA GLU A 206 24.74 -4.78 -11.80
C GLU A 206 25.39 -3.50 -12.34
N GLY A 207 25.58 -2.52 -11.45
CA GLY A 207 26.04 -1.17 -11.78
C GLY A 207 27.50 -1.08 -12.20
#